data_AF-A0A8T5MB27-F1
#
_entry.id   AF-A0A8T5MB27-F1
#
_cell.length_a   1.000
_cell.length_b   1.000
_cell.length_c   1.000
_cell.angle_alpha   90.00
_cell.angle_beta   90.00
_cell.angle_gamma   90.00
#
_symmetry.space_group_name_H-M   'P 1'
#
loop_
_entity.id
_entity.type
_entity.pdbx_description
1 polymer ?
#
loop_
_entity_poly.entity_id
_entity_poly.type
_entity_poly.pdbx_seq_one_letter_code
_entity_poly.pdbx_strand_id
1 'polypeptide(L)'
;MGFGEMIPQFASYIPNQYARALIVLIVLFLVFRVLLALFNKFVMKLTSKTKTDIDDILLAKASTPMSMVALFISLRFAIEELFLSEAFSLNAERVIYSALVIAIGYLIFAFVDVALVVAWKNVAKKTKVKMNDSLTNLVHGTLKIILIILVLLYVLEIWGVEIVPVLGALGIAGLAVALALQPVLANIFSGISVIMDKSVKVGDWIIMEDGTWGVIQKIGIRGTRVRTFDND
;
A
#
# COMPACT_ATOMS: atom_id res chain seq x y z
N MET A 1 -9.85 -7.78 27.61
CA MET A 1 -10.92 -7.15 28.40
C MET A 1 -12.21 -7.34 27.63
N GLY A 2 -13.06 -8.24 28.11
CA GLY A 2 -14.32 -8.63 27.45
C GLY A 2 -15.42 -7.57 27.61
N PHE A 3 -16.41 -7.57 26.71
CA PHE A 3 -17.55 -6.65 26.81
C PHE A 3 -18.33 -6.85 28.12
N GLY A 4 -18.44 -8.09 28.60
CA GLY A 4 -18.97 -8.44 29.93
C GLY A 4 -18.13 -7.95 31.11
N GLU A 5 -16.82 -7.70 30.96
CA GLU A 5 -16.00 -7.04 31.98
C GLU A 5 -16.24 -5.52 31.98
N MET A 6 -16.50 -4.94 30.81
CA MET A 6 -16.84 -3.52 30.66
C MET A 6 -18.22 -3.19 31.22
N ILE A 7 -19.17 -4.13 31.17
CA ILE A 7 -20.52 -3.97 31.74
C ILE A 7 -20.88 -5.24 32.53
N PRO A 8 -20.41 -5.39 33.79
CA PRO A 8 -20.65 -6.60 34.61
C PRO A 8 -22.14 -6.90 34.83
N GLN A 9 -22.97 -5.86 34.83
CA GLN A 9 -24.43 -5.97 34.97
C GLN A 9 -25.07 -6.63 33.74
N PHE A 10 -24.45 -6.57 32.56
CA PHE A 10 -25.02 -7.15 31.34
C PHE A 10 -25.03 -8.69 31.39
N ALA A 11 -23.99 -9.29 31.98
CA ALA A 11 -23.88 -10.73 32.14
C ALA A 11 -24.96 -11.32 33.07
N SER A 12 -25.46 -10.54 34.04
CA SER A 12 -26.50 -10.99 34.98
C SER A 12 -27.91 -10.94 34.40
N TYR A 13 -28.21 -10.02 33.48
CA TYR A 13 -29.54 -9.92 32.85
C TYR A 13 -29.78 -10.99 31.77
N ILE A 14 -28.72 -11.49 31.11
CA ILE A 14 -28.82 -12.49 30.04
C ILE A 14 -27.90 -13.67 30.37
N PRO A 15 -28.41 -14.72 31.04
CA PRO A 15 -27.60 -15.86 31.45
C PRO A 15 -27.07 -16.70 30.28
N ASN A 16 -27.83 -16.74 29.16
CA ASN A 16 -27.45 -17.51 27.98
C ASN A 16 -26.31 -16.82 27.20
N GLN A 17 -25.12 -17.42 27.26
CA GLN A 17 -23.91 -16.95 26.57
C GLN A 17 -24.09 -16.76 25.05
N TYR A 18 -24.85 -17.62 24.38
CA TYR A 18 -25.09 -17.52 22.94
C TYR A 18 -25.94 -16.30 22.61
N ALA A 19 -26.93 -16.00 23.46
CA ALA A 19 -27.75 -14.80 23.31
C ALA A 19 -26.93 -13.52 23.56
N ARG A 20 -26.04 -13.51 24.56
CA ARG A 20 -25.13 -12.37 24.80
C ARG A 20 -24.20 -12.13 23.63
N ALA A 21 -23.52 -13.18 23.14
CA ALA A 21 -22.62 -13.09 22.00
C ALA A 21 -23.33 -12.55 20.75
N LEU A 22 -24.55 -13.03 20.48
CA LEU A 22 -25.36 -12.56 19.36
C LEU A 22 -25.74 -11.08 19.50
N ILE A 23 -26.15 -10.64 20.69
CA ILE A 23 -26.51 -9.25 20.96
C ILE A 23 -25.28 -8.34 20.82
N VAL A 24 -24.15 -8.73 21.40
CA VAL A 24 -22.88 -7.99 21.30
C VAL A 24 -22.47 -7.86 19.82
N LEU A 25 -22.54 -8.95 19.05
CA LEU A 25 -22.24 -8.93 17.61
C LEU A 25 -23.14 -7.94 16.87
N ILE A 26 -24.46 -8.04 17.04
CA ILE A 26 -25.43 -7.21 16.31
C ILE A 26 -25.28 -5.74 16.71
N VAL A 27 -25.22 -5.46 18.02
CA VAL A 27 -25.14 -4.08 18.53
C VAL A 27 -23.82 -3.43 18.09
N LEU A 28 -22.68 -4.09 18.28
CA LEU A 28 -21.39 -3.53 17.86
C LEU A 28 -21.32 -3.37 16.34
N PHE A 29 -21.79 -4.35 15.58
CA PHE A 29 -21.80 -4.25 14.12
C PHE A 29 -22.65 -3.06 13.65
N LEU A 30 -23.84 -2.88 14.24
CA LEU A 30 -24.69 -1.73 13.94
C LEU A 30 -24.03 -0.41 14.35
N VAL A 31 -23.45 -0.33 15.55
CA VAL A 31 -22.74 0.87 16.02
C VAL A 31 -21.58 1.21 15.08
N PHE A 32 -20.72 0.25 14.73
CA PHE A 32 -19.64 0.49 13.79
C PHE A 32 -20.15 0.86 12.41
N ARG A 33 -21.21 0.22 11.91
CA ARG A 33 -21.81 0.58 10.61
C ARG A 33 -22.37 2.00 10.59
N VAL A 34 -23.00 2.43 11.69
CA VAL A 34 -23.48 3.80 11.85
C VAL A 34 -22.31 4.77 11.92
N LEU A 35 -21.27 4.47 12.71
CA LEU A 35 -20.05 5.27 12.78
C LEU A 35 -19.37 5.41 11.42
N LEU A 36 -19.29 4.32 10.64
CA LEU A 36 -18.76 4.36 9.27
C LEU A 36 -19.64 5.19 8.33
N ALA A 37 -20.96 5.08 8.43
CA ALA A 37 -21.88 5.91 7.64
C ALA A 37 -21.75 7.40 7.99
N LEU A 38 -21.62 7.73 9.29
CA LEU A 38 -21.36 9.09 9.76
C LEU A 38 -19.99 9.59 9.30
N PHE A 39 -18.95 8.76 9.39
CA PHE A 39 -17.61 9.08 8.91
C PHE A 39 -17.63 9.35 7.41
N ASN A 40 -18.24 8.47 6.60
CA ASN A 40 -18.38 8.68 5.16
C ASN A 40 -19.14 9.97 4.85
N LYS A 41 -20.23 10.24 5.56
CA LYS A 41 -20.99 11.49 5.40
C LYS A 41 -20.17 12.72 5.81
N PHE A 42 -19.37 12.61 6.86
CA PHE A 42 -18.48 13.68 7.33
C PHE A 42 -17.35 13.94 6.34
N VAL A 43 -16.70 12.88 5.83
CA VAL A 43 -15.69 12.96 4.78
C VAL A 43 -16.29 13.58 3.53
N MET A 44 -17.43 13.07 3.02
CA MET A 44 -18.15 13.69 1.89
C MET A 44 -18.49 15.16 2.13
N LYS A 45 -18.86 15.55 3.35
CA LYS A 45 -19.16 16.95 3.68
C LYS A 45 -17.89 17.82 3.63
N LEU A 46 -16.74 17.30 4.04
CA LEU A 46 -15.46 17.98 3.92
C LEU A 46 -14.95 18.01 2.47
N THR A 47 -15.15 16.94 1.72
CA THR A 47 -14.65 16.74 0.35
C THR A 47 -15.61 17.27 -0.73
N SER A 48 -16.87 17.57 -0.42
CA SER A 48 -17.76 18.31 -1.32
C SER A 48 -17.28 19.74 -1.62
N LYS A 49 -16.28 20.23 -0.88
CA LYS A 49 -15.57 21.49 -1.14
C LYS A 49 -14.34 21.32 -2.03
N THR A 50 -13.89 20.09 -2.31
CA THR A 50 -12.78 19.77 -3.23
C THR A 50 -13.31 19.51 -4.65
N LYS A 51 -12.62 20.02 -5.67
CA LYS A 51 -13.02 19.92 -7.10
C LYS A 51 -12.69 18.55 -7.75
N THR A 52 -12.45 17.50 -6.97
CA THR A 52 -11.74 16.30 -7.45
C THR A 52 -12.46 15.00 -7.10
N ASP A 53 -12.67 14.14 -8.12
CA ASP A 53 -13.28 12.79 -8.01
C ASP A 53 -12.46 11.78 -7.17
N ILE A 54 -11.35 12.21 -6.57
CA ILE A 54 -10.39 11.40 -5.82
C ILE A 54 -11.05 10.84 -4.56
N ASP A 55 -11.81 11.70 -3.89
CA ASP A 55 -12.44 11.42 -2.61
C ASP A 55 -13.54 10.36 -2.79
N ASP A 56 -14.30 10.45 -3.88
CA ASP A 56 -15.36 9.48 -4.22
C ASP A 56 -14.78 8.10 -4.55
N ILE A 57 -13.69 8.06 -5.33
CA ILE A 57 -13.01 6.80 -5.67
C ILE A 57 -12.43 6.16 -4.40
N LEU A 58 -11.80 6.94 -3.54
CA LEU A 58 -11.21 6.45 -2.31
C LEU A 58 -12.28 5.94 -1.34
N LEU A 59 -13.37 6.69 -1.16
CA LEU A 59 -14.51 6.27 -0.32
C LEU A 59 -15.15 4.99 -0.86
N ALA A 60 -15.35 4.89 -2.17
CA ALA A 60 -15.87 3.68 -2.80
C ALA A 60 -14.97 2.47 -2.53
N LYS A 61 -13.65 2.61 -2.74
CA LYS A 61 -12.68 1.53 -2.51
C LYS A 61 -12.52 1.17 -1.03
N ALA A 62 -12.63 2.14 -0.12
CA ALA A 62 -12.45 1.95 1.32
C ALA A 62 -13.71 1.46 2.05
N SER A 63 -14.91 1.71 1.49
CA SER A 63 -16.18 1.39 2.15
C SER A 63 -16.34 -0.11 2.45
N THR A 64 -16.04 -0.98 1.49
CA THR A 64 -16.11 -2.44 1.64
C THR A 64 -15.15 -2.97 2.71
N PRO A 65 -13.83 -2.74 2.65
CA PRO A 65 -12.90 -3.24 3.66
C PRO A 65 -13.14 -2.63 5.05
N MET A 66 -13.58 -1.36 5.14
CA MET A 66 -13.99 -0.77 6.43
C MET A 66 -15.17 -1.53 7.05
N SER A 67 -16.15 -1.94 6.24
CA SER A 67 -17.27 -2.76 6.73
C SER A 67 -16.83 -4.15 7.19
N MET A 68 -15.83 -4.74 6.53
CA MET A 68 -15.22 -6.00 6.95
C MET A 68 -14.47 -5.84 8.29
N VAL A 69 -13.70 -4.77 8.45
CA VAL A 69 -13.03 -4.46 9.72
C VAL A 69 -14.06 -4.32 10.86
N ALA A 70 -15.14 -3.57 10.63
CA ALA A 70 -16.24 -3.45 11.59
C ALA A 70 -16.83 -4.82 11.97
N LEU A 71 -17.05 -5.69 10.98
CA LEU A 71 -17.56 -7.04 11.21
C LEU A 71 -16.60 -7.89 12.05
N PHE A 72 -15.32 -7.92 11.70
CA PHE A 72 -14.32 -8.74 12.42
C PHE A 72 -14.05 -8.22 13.83
N ILE A 73 -14.05 -6.90 14.05
CA ILE A 73 -13.98 -6.33 15.40
C ILE A 73 -15.21 -6.76 16.21
N SER A 74 -16.42 -6.67 15.64
CA SER A 74 -17.65 -7.08 16.32
C SER A 74 -17.64 -8.57 16.65
N LEU A 75 -17.15 -9.40 15.71
CA LEU A 75 -17.01 -10.84 15.90
C LEU A 75 -16.01 -11.17 17.01
N ARG A 76 -14.89 -10.45 17.11
CA ARG A 76 -13.92 -10.60 18.20
C ARG A 76 -14.59 -10.45 19.56
N PHE A 77 -15.29 -9.34 19.78
CA PHE A 77 -15.97 -9.08 21.04
C PHE A 77 -17.09 -10.09 21.33
N ALA A 78 -17.76 -10.58 20.28
CA ALA A 78 -18.78 -11.62 20.44
C ALA A 78 -18.20 -12.97 20.86
N ILE A 79 -16.99 -13.33 20.39
CA ILE A 79 -16.31 -14.57 20.78
C ILE A 79 -15.86 -14.54 22.24
N GLU A 80 -15.46 -13.38 22.75
CA GLU A 80 -15.09 -13.20 24.16
C GLU A 80 -16.28 -13.49 25.13
N GLU A 81 -17.53 -13.41 24.67
CA GLU A 81 -18.72 -13.75 25.47
C GLU A 81 -19.02 -15.26 25.52
N LEU A 82 -18.41 -16.05 24.63
CA LEU A 82 -18.60 -17.49 24.56
C LEU A 82 -17.55 -18.18 25.45
N PHE A 83 -18.00 -19.06 26.34
CA PHE A 83 -17.14 -19.95 27.14
C PHE A 83 -16.63 -21.11 26.26
N LEU A 84 -15.81 -20.78 25.27
CA LEU A 84 -15.17 -21.73 24.37
C LEU A 84 -13.94 -22.35 25.02
N SER A 85 -13.48 -23.49 24.50
CA SER A 85 -12.19 -24.03 24.90
C SER A 85 -11.06 -23.06 24.50
N GLU A 86 -10.01 -22.99 25.32
CA GLU A 86 -8.88 -22.08 25.09
C GLU A 86 -8.22 -22.28 23.71
N ALA A 87 -8.11 -23.54 23.27
CA ALA A 87 -7.60 -23.85 21.93
C ALA A 87 -8.49 -23.28 20.82
N PHE A 88 -9.81 -23.25 21.01
CA PHE A 88 -10.73 -22.73 20.01
C PHE A 88 -10.74 -21.20 20.00
N SER A 89 -10.71 -20.54 21.17
CA SER A 89 -10.63 -19.07 21.25
C SER A 89 -9.35 -18.54 20.61
N LEU A 90 -8.19 -19.14 20.90
CA LEU A 90 -6.91 -18.74 20.31
C LEU A 90 -6.91 -18.86 18.78
N ASN A 91 -7.42 -19.96 18.22
CA ASN A 91 -7.48 -20.15 16.78
C ASN A 91 -8.48 -19.19 16.11
N ALA A 92 -9.62 -18.95 16.76
CA ALA A 92 -10.60 -17.98 16.26
C ALA A 92 -10.04 -16.55 16.26
N GLU A 93 -9.32 -16.16 17.32
CA GLU A 93 -8.63 -14.86 17.37
C GLU A 93 -7.59 -14.74 16.25
N ARG A 94 -6.75 -15.77 16.02
CA ARG A 94 -5.78 -15.76 14.93
C ARG A 94 -6.43 -15.56 13.55
N VAL A 95 -7.56 -16.23 13.30
CA VAL A 95 -8.32 -16.07 12.05
C VAL A 95 -8.87 -14.65 11.93
N ILE A 96 -9.44 -14.09 12.99
CA ILE A 96 -9.97 -12.72 13.01
C ILE A 96 -8.85 -11.71 12.79
N TYR A 97 -7.73 -11.81 13.51
CA TYR A 97 -6.59 -10.90 13.35
C TYR A 97 -5.99 -11.01 11.95
N SER A 98 -5.89 -12.22 11.39
CA SER A 98 -5.44 -12.41 10.00
C SER A 98 -6.36 -11.67 9.01
N ALA A 99 -7.68 -11.80 9.19
CA ALA A 99 -8.66 -11.13 8.34
C ALA A 99 -8.61 -9.59 8.49
N LEU A 100 -8.40 -9.09 9.71
CA LEU A 100 -8.20 -7.66 9.97
C LEU A 100 -6.94 -7.13 9.27
N VAL A 101 -5.81 -7.83 9.39
CA VAL A 101 -4.56 -7.46 8.71
C VAL A 101 -4.75 -7.43 7.20
N ILE A 102 -5.44 -8.41 6.61
CA ILE A 102 -5.75 -8.43 5.18
C ILE A 102 -6.63 -7.24 4.78
N ALA A 103 -7.68 -6.93 5.55
CA ALA A 103 -8.57 -5.81 5.28
C ALA A 103 -7.85 -4.46 5.38
N ILE A 104 -6.98 -4.29 6.38
CA ILE A 104 -6.12 -3.10 6.53
C ILE A 104 -5.11 -3.01 5.38
N GLY A 105 -4.49 -4.12 4.99
CA GLY A 105 -3.59 -4.17 3.84
C GLY A 105 -4.27 -3.72 2.55
N TYR A 106 -5.49 -4.20 2.30
CA TYR A 106 -6.29 -3.76 1.15
C TYR A 106 -6.64 -2.27 1.23
N LEU A 107 -6.95 -1.73 2.42
CA LEU A 107 -7.15 -0.29 2.62
C LEU A 107 -5.91 0.51 2.24
N ILE A 108 -4.74 0.13 2.76
CA ILE A 108 -3.47 0.78 2.43
C ILE A 108 -3.23 0.73 0.92
N PHE A 109 -3.48 -0.41 0.28
CA PHE A 109 -3.37 -0.54 -1.17
C PHE A 109 -4.31 0.42 -1.93
N ALA A 110 -5.58 0.51 -1.51
CA ALA A 110 -6.54 1.43 -2.11
C ALA A 110 -6.10 2.90 -1.97
N PHE A 111 -5.54 3.29 -0.82
CA PHE A 111 -4.97 4.62 -0.62
C PHE A 111 -3.78 4.89 -1.53
N VAL A 112 -2.84 3.94 -1.62
CA VAL A 112 -1.65 4.05 -2.48
C VAL A 112 -2.05 4.15 -3.95
N ASP A 113 -2.96 3.31 -4.40
CA ASP A 113 -3.45 3.28 -5.78
C ASP A 113 -4.10 4.62 -6.18
N VAL A 114 -4.96 5.17 -5.32
CA VAL A 114 -5.54 6.49 -5.51
C VAL A 114 -4.46 7.57 -5.52
N ALA A 115 -3.51 7.56 -4.57
CA ALA A 115 -2.43 8.54 -4.50
C ALA A 115 -1.56 8.53 -5.77
N LEU A 116 -1.25 7.34 -6.32
CA LEU A 116 -0.52 7.20 -7.57
C LEU A 116 -1.29 7.81 -8.74
N VAL A 117 -2.58 7.48 -8.90
CA VAL A 117 -3.43 8.06 -9.95
C VAL A 117 -3.45 9.58 -9.88
N VAL A 118 -3.51 10.15 -8.67
CA VAL A 118 -3.51 11.61 -8.46
C VAL A 118 -2.17 12.24 -8.81
N ALA A 119 -1.07 11.64 -8.35
CA ALA A 119 0.28 12.11 -8.66
C ALA A 119 0.51 12.15 -10.18
N TRP A 120 0.10 11.08 -10.89
CA TRP A 120 0.23 11.00 -12.34
C TRP A 120 -0.64 12.01 -13.08
N LYS A 121 -1.92 12.17 -12.70
CA LYS A 121 -2.80 13.20 -13.29
C LYS A 121 -2.19 14.60 -13.16
N ASN A 122 -1.56 14.91 -12.03
CA ASN A 122 -0.92 16.21 -11.80
C ASN A 122 0.33 16.42 -12.67
N VAL A 123 1.14 15.38 -12.86
CA VAL A 123 2.32 15.43 -13.74
C VAL A 123 1.90 15.57 -15.20
N ALA A 124 0.93 14.79 -15.66
CA ALA A 124 0.43 14.82 -17.05
C ALA A 124 -0.12 16.20 -17.43
N LYS A 125 -0.87 16.86 -16.54
CA LYS A 125 -1.38 18.23 -16.75
C LYS A 125 -0.24 19.25 -16.95
N LYS A 126 0.89 19.09 -16.25
CA LYS A 126 2.01 20.04 -16.29
C LYS A 126 2.96 19.82 -17.47
N THR A 127 3.07 18.60 -17.98
CA THR A 127 4.14 18.22 -18.93
C THR A 127 3.65 17.89 -20.34
N LYS A 128 2.34 17.86 -20.63
CA LYS A 128 1.75 17.37 -21.91
C LYS A 128 2.22 15.96 -22.30
N VAL A 129 2.84 15.23 -21.38
CA VAL A 129 3.34 13.86 -21.58
C VAL A 129 2.12 12.94 -21.60
N LYS A 130 1.95 12.17 -22.68
CA LYS A 130 0.94 11.11 -22.75
C LYS A 130 1.25 10.04 -21.70
N MET A 131 0.20 9.52 -21.06
CA MET A 131 0.31 8.44 -20.09
C MET A 131 1.06 7.28 -20.74
N ASN A 132 2.22 6.93 -20.19
CA ASN A 132 2.89 5.68 -20.55
C ASN A 132 2.38 4.61 -19.58
N ASP A 133 1.31 3.95 -19.97
CA ASP A 133 0.61 2.94 -19.16
C ASP A 133 1.57 1.87 -18.62
N SER A 134 2.66 1.58 -19.35
CA SER A 134 3.68 0.63 -18.91
C SER A 134 4.40 1.05 -17.63
N LEU A 135 4.79 2.32 -17.47
CA LEU A 135 5.48 2.79 -16.26
C LEU A 135 4.55 2.80 -15.05
N THR A 136 3.30 3.25 -15.25
CA THR A 136 2.29 3.27 -14.18
C THR A 136 1.94 1.86 -13.73
N ASN A 137 1.83 0.91 -14.67
CA ASN A 137 1.57 -0.50 -14.37
C ASN A 137 2.75 -1.16 -13.64
N LEU A 138 3.99 -0.84 -14.02
CA LEU A 138 5.19 -1.34 -13.33
C LEU A 138 5.22 -0.84 -11.87
N VAL A 139 5.00 0.45 -11.64
CA VAL A 139 4.99 1.02 -10.28
C VAL A 139 3.87 0.42 -9.43
N HIS A 140 2.65 0.31 -9.98
CA HIS A 140 1.53 -0.33 -9.29
C HIS A 140 1.81 -1.79 -8.97
N GLY A 141 2.32 -2.56 -9.94
CA GLY A 141 2.64 -3.97 -9.77
C GLY A 141 3.66 -4.19 -8.67
N THR A 142 4.74 -3.41 -8.67
CA THR A 142 5.80 -3.49 -7.64
C THR A 142 5.27 -3.16 -6.25
N LEU A 143 4.51 -2.07 -6.10
CA LEU A 143 3.94 -1.69 -4.80
C LEU A 143 2.92 -2.72 -4.30
N LYS A 144 2.13 -3.30 -5.20
CA LYS A 144 1.19 -4.38 -4.87
C LYS A 144 1.94 -5.61 -4.34
N ILE A 145 3.01 -6.03 -5.00
CA ILE A 145 3.83 -7.19 -4.58
C ILE A 145 4.44 -6.94 -3.20
N ILE A 146 5.04 -5.77 -2.99
CA ILE A 146 5.62 -5.39 -1.69
C ILE A 146 4.57 -5.46 -0.59
N LEU A 147 3.38 -4.87 -0.82
CA LEU A 147 2.31 -4.85 0.17
C LEU A 147 1.78 -6.26 0.48
N ILE A 148 1.63 -7.12 -0.54
CA ILE A 148 1.24 -8.52 -0.35
C ILE A 148 2.26 -9.25 0.53
N ILE A 149 3.56 -9.06 0.28
CA ILE A 149 4.62 -9.68 1.11
C ILE A 149 4.49 -9.21 2.56
N LEU A 150 4.33 -7.91 2.80
CA LEU A 150 4.18 -7.37 4.16
C LEU A 150 2.95 -7.93 4.87
N VAL A 151 1.79 -7.96 4.20
CA VAL A 151 0.55 -8.54 4.75
C VAL A 151 0.74 -10.02 5.08
N LEU A 152 1.39 -10.77 4.19
CA LEU A 152 1.65 -12.19 4.40
C LEU A 152 2.58 -12.43 5.60
N LEU A 153 3.63 -11.63 5.77
CA LEU A 153 4.53 -11.73 6.91
C LEU A 153 3.80 -11.49 8.24
N TYR A 154 2.96 -10.46 8.31
CA TYR A 154 2.14 -10.21 9.50
C TYR A 154 1.15 -11.33 9.78
N VAL A 155 0.54 -11.91 8.75
CA VAL A 155 -0.32 -13.10 8.91
C VAL A 155 0.52 -14.25 9.47
N LEU A 156 1.67 -14.56 8.90
CA LEU A 156 2.54 -15.63 9.40
C LEU A 156 2.92 -15.44 10.89
N GLU A 157 3.23 -14.20 11.30
CA GLU A 157 3.52 -13.86 12.70
C GLU A 157 2.34 -14.19 13.63
N ILE A 158 1.10 -13.87 13.23
CA ILE A 158 -0.12 -14.20 13.99
C ILE A 158 -0.26 -15.71 14.22
N TRP A 159 0.17 -16.51 13.25
CA TRP A 159 0.15 -17.97 13.33
C TRP A 159 1.34 -18.57 14.10
N GLY A 160 2.22 -17.72 14.66
CA GLY A 160 3.37 -18.13 15.46
C GLY A 160 4.57 -18.55 14.63
N VAL A 161 4.61 -18.20 13.34
CA VAL A 161 5.78 -18.42 12.49
C VAL A 161 6.80 -17.32 12.78
N GLU A 162 8.05 -17.70 13.05
CA GLU A 162 9.14 -16.74 13.22
C GLU A 162 9.40 -16.00 11.90
N ILE A 163 9.17 -14.68 11.90
CA ILE A 163 9.37 -13.85 10.71
C ILE A 163 10.84 -13.49 10.47
N VAL A 164 11.70 -13.57 11.48
CA VAL A 164 13.11 -13.15 11.38
C VAL A 164 13.88 -13.96 10.31
N PRO A 165 13.79 -15.30 10.25
CA PRO A 165 14.42 -16.07 9.17
C PRO A 165 13.86 -15.73 7.78
N VAL A 166 12.55 -15.50 7.67
CA VAL A 166 11.89 -15.14 6.40
C VAL A 166 12.34 -13.76 5.92
N LEU A 167 12.40 -12.79 6.83
CA LEU A 167 12.94 -11.45 6.57
C LEU A 167 14.41 -11.51 6.16
N GLY A 168 15.21 -12.37 6.80
CA GLY A 168 16.60 -12.62 6.40
C GLY A 168 16.70 -13.14 4.96
N ALA A 169 15.89 -14.12 4.59
CA ALA A 169 15.85 -14.65 3.22
C ALA A 169 15.38 -13.60 2.19
N LEU A 170 14.35 -12.82 2.51
CA LEU A 170 13.89 -11.70 1.69
C LEU A 170 14.96 -10.61 1.55
N GLY A 171 15.74 -10.36 2.60
CA GLY A 171 16.87 -9.44 2.56
C GLY A 171 17.97 -9.89 1.58
N ILE A 172 18.34 -11.18 1.62
CA ILE A 172 19.32 -11.75 0.66
C ILE A 172 18.77 -11.72 -0.77
N ALA A 173 17.50 -12.07 -0.97
CA ALA A 173 16.85 -11.97 -2.27
C ALA A 173 16.80 -10.52 -2.78
N GLY A 174 16.49 -9.57 -1.91
CA GLY A 174 16.51 -8.14 -2.21
C GLY A 174 17.90 -7.63 -2.57
N LEU A 175 18.94 -8.13 -1.91
CA LEU A 175 20.33 -7.83 -2.26
C LEU A 175 20.67 -8.34 -3.66
N ALA A 176 20.27 -9.57 -4.01
CA ALA A 176 20.49 -10.11 -5.36
C ALA A 176 19.81 -9.26 -6.44
N VAL A 177 18.57 -8.82 -6.20
CA VAL A 177 17.85 -7.89 -7.11
C VAL A 177 18.56 -6.53 -7.19
N ALA A 178 19.03 -5.98 -6.07
CA ALA A 178 19.75 -4.72 -6.04
C ALA A 178 21.07 -4.78 -6.82
N LEU A 179 21.82 -5.88 -6.69
CA LEU A 179 23.05 -6.12 -7.46
C LEU A 179 22.76 -6.22 -8.96
N ALA A 180 21.69 -6.91 -9.35
CA ALA A 180 21.27 -6.99 -10.75
C ALA A 180 20.84 -5.63 -11.33
N LEU A 181 20.24 -4.75 -10.52
CA LEU A 181 19.82 -3.40 -10.92
C LEU A 181 20.91 -2.34 -10.81
N GLN A 182 22.05 -2.65 -10.19
CA GLN A 182 23.15 -1.72 -9.95
C GLN A 182 23.60 -0.97 -11.24
N PRO A 183 23.78 -1.61 -12.41
CA PRO A 183 24.20 -0.89 -13.63
C PRO A 183 23.15 0.11 -14.11
N VAL A 184 21.87 -0.21 -13.97
CA VAL A 184 20.77 0.68 -14.36
C VAL A 184 20.76 1.93 -13.50
N LEU A 185 20.92 1.76 -12.18
CA LEU A 185 20.99 2.88 -11.24
C LEU A 185 22.24 3.73 -11.49
N ALA A 186 23.40 3.11 -11.74
CA ALA A 186 24.63 3.81 -12.06
C ALA A 186 24.48 4.71 -13.29
N ASN A 187 23.85 4.21 -14.36
CA ASN A 187 23.59 5.00 -15.57
C ASN A 187 22.65 6.19 -15.32
N ILE A 188 21.63 6.01 -14.47
CA ILE A 188 20.71 7.10 -14.08
C ILE A 188 21.45 8.18 -13.29
N PHE A 189 22.24 7.79 -12.29
CA PHE A 189 23.00 8.75 -11.47
C PHE A 189 24.07 9.49 -12.27
N SER A 190 24.74 8.80 -13.20
CA SER A 190 25.67 9.42 -14.14
C SER A 190 24.97 10.51 -14.98
N GLY A 191 23.81 10.19 -15.57
CA GLY A 191 23.04 11.16 -16.34
C GLY A 191 22.58 12.37 -15.51
N ILE A 192 22.16 12.16 -14.25
CA ILE A 192 21.77 13.24 -13.35
C ILE A 192 22.96 14.13 -12.99
N SER A 193 24.12 13.55 -12.65
CA SER A 193 25.34 14.32 -12.34
C SER A 193 25.77 15.18 -13.52
N VAL A 194 25.79 14.64 -14.74
CA VAL A 194 26.11 15.42 -15.94
C VAL A 194 25.17 16.63 -16.11
N ILE A 195 23.86 16.45 -15.88
CA ILE A 195 22.87 17.52 -15.99
C ILE A 195 23.05 18.57 -14.88
N MET A 196 23.30 18.13 -13.64
CA MET A 196 23.44 19.01 -12.48
C MET A 196 24.74 19.82 -12.52
N ASP A 197 25.85 19.14 -12.81
CA ASP A 197 27.19 19.73 -12.81
C ASP A 197 27.43 20.57 -14.08
N LYS A 198 26.57 20.42 -15.10
CA LYS A 198 26.70 21.05 -16.42
C LYS A 198 28.09 20.86 -17.01
N SER A 199 28.72 19.70 -16.73
CA SER A 199 30.08 19.37 -17.14
C SER A 199 30.23 19.33 -18.66
N VAL A 200 29.14 18.99 -19.36
CA VAL A 200 29.00 19.08 -20.82
C VAL A 200 27.66 19.68 -21.20
N LYS A 201 27.60 20.37 -22.34
CA LYS A 201 26.42 21.05 -22.87
C LYS A 201 26.05 20.51 -24.25
N VAL A 202 24.77 20.66 -24.60
CA VAL A 202 24.32 20.41 -25.97
C VAL A 202 25.05 21.36 -26.91
N GLY A 203 25.65 20.82 -27.96
CA GLY A 203 26.52 21.54 -28.89
C GLY A 203 28.02 21.43 -28.57
N ASP A 204 28.40 20.90 -27.41
CA ASP A 204 29.82 20.66 -27.12
C ASP A 204 30.36 19.52 -28.01
N TRP A 205 31.60 19.71 -28.46
CA TRP A 205 32.36 18.70 -29.19
C TRP A 205 33.17 17.86 -28.20
N ILE A 206 32.97 16.55 -28.22
CA ILE A 206 33.59 15.62 -27.26
C ILE A 206 34.28 14.48 -27.99
N ILE A 207 35.36 13.98 -27.38
CA ILE A 207 36.07 12.76 -27.77
C ILE A 207 35.74 11.70 -26.72
N MET A 208 35.29 10.54 -27.16
CA MET A 208 34.98 9.39 -26.32
C MET A 208 36.24 8.54 -26.07
N GLU A 209 36.20 7.68 -25.04
CA GLU A 209 37.37 6.86 -24.66
C GLU A 209 37.83 5.89 -25.76
N ASP A 210 36.94 5.50 -26.67
CA ASP A 210 37.25 4.64 -27.82
C ASP A 210 37.89 5.39 -29.00
N GLY A 211 38.14 6.71 -28.86
CA GLY A 211 38.73 7.57 -29.87
C GLY A 211 37.74 8.13 -30.88
N THR A 212 36.45 7.80 -30.79
CA THR A 212 35.41 8.41 -31.61
C THR A 212 35.09 9.82 -31.12
N TRP A 213 34.66 10.70 -32.03
CA TRP A 213 34.37 12.09 -31.70
C TRP A 213 33.06 12.56 -32.35
N GLY A 214 32.40 13.52 -31.72
CA GLY A 214 31.12 14.02 -32.20
C GLY A 214 30.57 15.18 -31.37
N VAL A 215 29.39 15.66 -31.78
CA VAL A 215 28.70 16.78 -31.15
C VAL A 215 27.51 16.29 -30.34
N ILE A 216 27.37 16.76 -29.10
CA ILE A 216 26.25 16.40 -28.23
C ILE A 216 24.94 16.98 -28.78
N GLN A 217 23.98 16.11 -29.10
CA GLN A 217 22.64 16.53 -29.53
C GLN A 217 21.63 16.61 -28.39
N LYS A 218 21.69 15.67 -27.45
CA LYS A 218 20.73 15.60 -26.35
C LYS A 218 21.33 14.91 -25.15
N ILE A 219 21.21 15.54 -23.99
CA ILE A 219 21.54 14.93 -22.71
C ILE A 219 20.25 14.40 -22.10
N GLY A 220 20.19 13.09 -21.83
CA GLY A 220 19.06 12.44 -21.19
C GLY A 220 19.47 11.74 -19.91
N ILE A 221 18.49 11.42 -19.06
CA ILE A 221 18.71 10.78 -17.76
C ILE A 221 19.33 9.38 -17.90
N ARG A 222 19.12 8.70 -19.02
CA ARG A 222 19.64 7.34 -19.30
C ARG A 222 20.84 7.33 -20.24
N GLY A 223 21.34 8.51 -20.65
CA GLY A 223 22.44 8.61 -21.59
C GLY A 223 22.36 9.85 -22.49
N THR A 224 23.48 10.15 -23.11
CA THR A 224 23.67 11.29 -24.01
C THR A 224 23.66 10.80 -25.46
N ARG A 225 22.93 11.48 -26.35
CA ARG A 225 23.02 11.26 -27.79
C ARG A 225 24.06 12.19 -28.37
N VAL A 226 25.04 11.59 -29.02
CA VAL A 226 26.13 12.27 -29.74
C VAL A 226 25.93 11.97 -31.21
N ARG A 227 26.12 12.98 -32.07
CA ARG A 227 26.14 12.80 -33.52
C ARG A 227 27.59 12.73 -33.98
N THR A 228 27.98 11.63 -34.60
CA THR A 228 29.34 11.43 -35.11
C THR A 228 29.52 12.12 -36.48
N PHE A 229 30.77 12.18 -36.97
CA PHE A 229 31.07 12.76 -38.29
C PHE A 229 30.42 11.99 -39.44
N ASP A 230 30.25 10.67 -39.28
CA ASP A 230 29.59 9.78 -40.23
C ASP A 230 28.05 9.91 -40.20
N ASN A 231 27.53 10.85 -39.39
CA ASN A 231 26.13 11.19 -39.26
C ASN A 231 25.25 10.13 -38.56
N ASP A 232 25.89 9.28 -37.74
CA ASP A 232 25.25 8.31 -36.85
C ASP A 232 24.89 8.91 -35.48
#